data_AF-A0A1X7AJ46-F1
#
_entry.id   AF-A0A1X7AJ46-F1
#
_cell.length_a   1.000
_cell.length_b   1.000
_cell.length_c   1.000
_cell.angle_alpha   90.00
_cell.angle_beta   90.00
_cell.angle_gamma   90.00
#
_symmetry.space_group_name_H-M   'P 1'
#
loop_
_entity.id
_entity.type
_entity.pdbx_description
1 polymer ?
#
loop_
_entity_poly.entity_id
_entity_poly.type
_entity_poly.pdbx_seq_one_letter_code
_entity_poly.pdbx_strand_id
1 'polypeptide(L)'
;MPEVSRSAPSGLTQPYLNSTPEKKESPATHFPNNLRPGSSNAVVAIPKPYTPDTSQPFYEELKKALDNNVKLVACLVDAYGCNTTEIGELVIFCRDHNIEILNVEFDIYSDHGKEISGIISSEFPEHTRTAIKSTQSIFSSPQTHHFLRQHAPDGIIIAGEHFNSCIRATTVGIKEGDPNHDMFGDEYGALEYGFPVYTHFGLIRETGSKQCHEEYKSFTNENYHRFEDDSWLMRE
;
A
#
# COMPACT_ATOMS: atom_id res chain seq x y z
N MET A 1 38.29 -4.87 73.65
CA MET A 1 38.20 -5.53 72.33
C MET A 1 36.76 -5.96 72.13
N PRO A 2 36.00 -5.39 71.18
CA PRO A 2 34.62 -5.76 70.94
C PRO A 2 34.50 -6.81 69.82
N GLU A 3 33.61 -7.78 70.02
CA GLU A 3 33.19 -8.74 69.00
C GLU A 3 32.25 -8.08 67.98
N VAL A 4 32.59 -8.23 66.70
CA VAL A 4 31.82 -7.70 65.57
C VAL A 4 30.74 -8.70 65.21
N SER A 5 29.53 -8.48 65.72
CA SER A 5 28.30 -9.15 65.29
C SER A 5 27.85 -8.58 63.94
N ARG A 6 27.92 -9.40 62.88
CA ARG A 6 27.36 -9.09 61.56
C ARG A 6 25.85 -9.35 61.58
N SER A 7 25.05 -8.30 61.52
CA SER A 7 23.63 -8.38 61.16
C SER A 7 23.48 -8.35 59.64
N ALA A 8 22.78 -9.35 59.11
CA ALA A 8 22.32 -9.39 57.71
C ALA A 8 21.09 -8.48 57.54
N PRO A 9 20.92 -7.82 56.38
CA PRO A 9 19.69 -7.08 56.10
C PRO A 9 18.54 -8.07 55.81
N SER A 10 17.45 -7.88 56.54
CA SER A 10 16.16 -8.53 56.38
C SER A 10 15.56 -8.25 55.00
N GLY A 11 14.93 -9.28 54.45
CA GLY A 11 14.40 -9.30 53.10
C GLY A 11 13.26 -8.31 52.84
N LEU A 12 13.29 -7.75 51.64
CA LEU A 12 12.13 -7.24 50.92
C LEU A 12 12.07 -8.02 49.60
N THR A 13 11.49 -9.21 49.63
CA THR A 13 10.98 -9.85 48.42
C THR A 13 9.72 -9.10 48.01
N GLN A 14 9.85 -8.16 47.08
CA GLN A 14 8.70 -7.69 46.32
C GLN A 14 8.11 -8.89 45.57
N PRO A 15 6.78 -9.09 45.58
CA PRO A 15 6.18 -10.06 44.69
C PRO A 15 6.41 -9.55 43.27
N TYR A 16 7.19 -10.30 42.49
CA TYR A 16 7.17 -10.19 41.03
C TYR A 16 5.73 -10.48 40.60
N LEU A 17 4.99 -9.41 40.35
CA LEU A 17 3.78 -9.45 39.55
C LEU A 17 4.21 -9.98 38.18
N ASN A 18 4.07 -11.30 38.00
CA ASN A 18 3.91 -11.92 36.69
C ASN A 18 2.60 -11.37 36.09
N SER A 19 2.64 -10.12 35.66
CA SER A 19 1.73 -9.65 34.63
C SER A 19 2.26 -10.27 33.35
N THR A 20 1.70 -11.42 33.00
CA THR A 20 1.68 -11.82 31.59
C THR A 20 1.18 -10.59 30.85
N PRO A 21 1.91 -10.05 29.85
CA PRO A 21 1.37 -8.96 29.06
C PRO A 21 0.05 -9.51 28.50
N GLU A 22 -1.07 -8.95 28.95
CA GLU A 22 -2.33 -9.15 28.26
C GLU A 22 -2.02 -8.80 26.82
N LYS A 23 -2.05 -9.81 25.94
CA LYS A 23 -2.22 -9.55 24.52
C LYS A 23 -3.50 -8.73 24.47
N LYS A 24 -3.37 -7.41 24.40
CA LYS A 24 -4.43 -6.56 23.86
C LYS A 24 -4.71 -7.19 22.52
N GLU A 25 -5.81 -7.94 22.43
CA GLU A 25 -6.41 -8.27 21.15
C GLU A 25 -6.58 -6.91 20.48
N SER A 26 -5.71 -6.63 19.52
CA SER A 26 -5.91 -5.54 18.58
C SER A 26 -7.31 -5.77 18.05
N PRO A 27 -8.28 -4.87 18.26
CA PRO A 27 -9.58 -5.02 17.63
C PRO A 27 -9.26 -5.11 16.14
N ALA A 28 -9.54 -6.25 15.52
CA ALA A 28 -9.40 -6.39 14.09
C ALA A 28 -10.12 -5.18 13.48
N THR A 29 -9.36 -4.28 12.86
CA THR A 29 -9.88 -3.08 12.23
C THR A 29 -10.61 -3.53 10.98
N HIS A 30 -11.83 -4.04 11.18
CA HIS A 30 -12.65 -4.55 10.11
C HIS A 30 -12.93 -3.44 9.09
N PHE A 31 -12.97 -3.83 7.81
CA PHE A 31 -13.27 -2.92 6.73
C PHE A 31 -14.61 -2.19 6.94
N PRO A 32 -14.66 -0.85 6.85
CA PRO A 32 -15.89 -0.09 7.11
C PRO A 32 -17.02 -0.47 6.15
N ASN A 33 -18.18 -0.88 6.69
CA ASN A 33 -19.32 -1.36 5.89
C ASN A 33 -19.85 -0.33 4.88
N ASN A 34 -19.74 0.97 5.20
CA ASN A 34 -20.19 2.06 4.35
C ASN A 34 -19.20 2.44 3.23
N LEU A 35 -18.02 1.81 3.20
CA LEU A 35 -17.04 1.97 2.13
C LEU A 35 -17.05 0.80 1.15
N ARG A 36 -17.70 -0.33 1.49
CA ARG A 36 -17.72 -1.57 0.68
C ARG A 36 -18.20 -1.27 -0.75
N PRO A 37 -17.72 -1.98 -1.78
CA PRO A 37 -18.22 -1.81 -3.14
C PRO A 37 -19.75 -1.78 -3.21
N GLY A 38 -20.30 -0.76 -3.86
CA GLY A 38 -21.76 -0.55 -3.98
C GLY A 38 -22.45 0.12 -2.79
N SER A 39 -21.75 0.42 -1.69
CA SER A 39 -22.32 1.14 -0.54
C SER A 39 -22.32 2.67 -0.73
N SER A 40 -23.04 3.40 0.13
CA SER A 40 -23.33 4.83 -0.06
C SER A 40 -22.10 5.74 -0.05
N ASN A 41 -21.05 5.38 0.69
CA ASN A 41 -19.80 6.15 0.75
C ASN A 41 -18.67 5.40 0.04
N ALA A 42 -18.99 4.42 -0.79
CA ALA A 42 -18.02 3.79 -1.68
C ALA A 42 -17.59 4.75 -2.79
N VAL A 43 -16.44 4.47 -3.38
CA VAL A 43 -16.07 5.01 -4.68
C VAL A 43 -16.75 4.13 -5.73
N VAL A 44 -17.11 4.72 -6.86
CA VAL A 44 -17.67 3.99 -7.99
C VAL A 44 -16.74 4.24 -9.16
N ALA A 45 -16.08 3.19 -9.64
CA ALA A 45 -15.31 3.27 -10.87
C ALA A 45 -16.28 3.20 -12.06
N ILE A 46 -16.14 4.15 -12.98
CA ILE A 46 -16.82 4.13 -14.27
C ILE A 46 -15.73 4.35 -15.32
N PRO A 47 -14.84 3.36 -15.52
CA PRO A 47 -13.68 3.55 -16.37
C PRO A 47 -14.12 3.74 -17.82
N LYS A 48 -13.45 4.65 -18.53
CA LYS A 48 -13.55 4.69 -19.99
C LYS A 48 -13.04 3.38 -20.59
N PRO A 49 -13.66 2.90 -21.69
CA PRO A 49 -13.14 1.77 -22.44
C PRO A 49 -11.75 2.10 -22.98
N TYR A 50 -10.74 1.48 -22.38
CA TYR A 50 -9.36 1.49 -22.84
C TYR A 50 -8.73 0.15 -22.49
N THR A 51 -8.14 -0.51 -23.49
CA THR A 51 -7.46 -1.78 -23.30
C THR A 51 -5.97 -1.55 -23.53
N PRO A 52 -5.15 -1.54 -22.48
CA PRO A 52 -3.73 -1.27 -22.63
C PRO A 52 -2.99 -2.41 -23.33
N ASP A 53 -1.93 -2.04 -24.05
CA ASP A 53 -1.01 -2.99 -24.67
C ASP A 53 0.16 -3.28 -23.71
N THR A 54 0.07 -4.40 -23.00
CA THR A 54 1.09 -4.81 -22.01
C THR A 54 2.42 -5.22 -22.63
N SER A 55 2.55 -5.26 -23.97
CA SER A 55 3.84 -5.47 -24.65
C SER A 55 4.68 -4.20 -24.76
N GLN A 56 4.13 -3.04 -24.42
CA GLN A 56 4.79 -1.75 -24.51
C GLN A 56 5.49 -1.40 -23.19
N PRO A 57 6.57 -0.60 -23.23
CA PRO A 57 7.17 -0.06 -22.01
C PRO A 57 6.15 0.70 -21.16
N PHE A 58 6.23 0.52 -19.84
CA PHE A 58 5.25 1.05 -18.88
C PHE A 58 4.90 2.53 -19.10
N TYR A 59 5.90 3.42 -19.16
CA TYR A 59 5.66 4.86 -19.35
C TYR A 59 5.16 5.22 -20.74
N GLU A 60 5.46 4.43 -21.77
CA GLU A 60 4.90 4.65 -23.10
C GLU A 60 3.41 4.29 -23.12
N GLU A 61 3.01 3.23 -22.44
CA GLU A 61 1.61 2.84 -22.32
C GLU A 61 0.81 3.85 -21.49
N LEU A 62 1.37 4.38 -20.40
CA LEU A 62 0.73 5.48 -19.65
C LEU A 62 0.51 6.71 -20.54
N LYS A 63 1.49 7.08 -21.38
CA LYS A 63 1.33 8.20 -22.33
C LYS A 63 0.21 7.92 -23.34
N LYS A 64 0.14 6.70 -23.90
CA LYS A 64 -0.95 6.30 -24.80
C LYS A 64 -2.32 6.37 -24.12
N ALA A 65 -2.43 5.93 -22.87
CA ALA A 65 -3.67 6.06 -22.10
C ALA A 65 -4.07 7.55 -21.95
N LEU A 66 -3.12 8.42 -21.58
CA LEU A 66 -3.36 9.85 -21.47
C LEU A 66 -3.76 10.49 -22.81
N ASP A 67 -3.11 10.11 -23.92
CA ASP A 67 -3.44 10.56 -25.28
C ASP A 67 -4.86 10.12 -25.71
N ASN A 68 -5.35 9.01 -25.15
CA ASN A 68 -6.73 8.53 -25.29
C ASN A 68 -7.70 9.15 -24.28
N ASN A 69 -7.30 10.21 -23.58
CA ASN A 69 -8.06 10.92 -22.56
C ASN A 69 -8.46 10.03 -21.36
N VAL A 70 -7.68 9.00 -21.04
CA VAL A 70 -7.82 8.23 -19.80
C VAL A 70 -7.31 9.09 -18.65
N LYS A 71 -8.17 9.32 -17.65
CA LYS A 71 -7.79 10.04 -16.43
C LYS A 71 -7.15 9.08 -15.44
N LEU A 72 -5.88 9.30 -15.14
CA LEU A 72 -5.14 8.49 -14.18
C LEU A 72 -5.01 9.19 -12.83
N VAL A 73 -4.89 8.40 -11.77
CA VAL A 73 -4.46 8.81 -10.43
C VAL A 73 -3.35 7.87 -10.00
N ALA A 74 -2.27 8.39 -9.41
CA ALA A 74 -1.23 7.58 -8.81
C ALA A 74 -1.45 7.44 -7.31
N CYS A 75 -1.47 6.20 -6.82
CA CYS A 75 -1.55 5.84 -5.42
C CYS A 75 -0.19 5.29 -4.98
N LEU A 76 0.55 6.09 -4.20
CA LEU A 76 1.83 5.70 -3.62
C LEU A 76 1.58 5.10 -2.23
N VAL A 77 1.74 3.80 -2.09
CA VAL A 77 1.40 3.07 -0.85
C VAL A 77 2.67 2.76 -0.08
N ASP A 78 2.82 3.33 1.11
CA ASP A 78 3.97 3.08 2.00
C ASP A 78 5.33 3.27 1.30
N ALA A 79 5.45 4.26 0.41
CA ALA A 79 6.60 4.39 -0.50
C ALA A 79 7.97 4.71 0.17
N TYR A 80 8.03 4.79 1.51
CA TYR A 80 9.21 5.19 2.27
C TYR A 80 10.42 4.26 2.04
N GLY A 81 10.21 2.96 1.84
CA GLY A 81 11.31 2.02 1.59
C GLY A 81 11.43 1.60 0.14
N CYS A 82 10.67 2.16 -0.79
CA CYS A 82 10.86 1.90 -2.22
C CYS A 82 12.22 2.38 -2.73
N ASN A 83 12.57 1.96 -3.94
CA ASN A 83 13.69 2.53 -4.67
C ASN A 83 13.38 4.00 -5.01
N THR A 84 14.14 4.91 -4.41
CA THR A 84 13.98 6.36 -4.60
C THR A 84 14.07 6.79 -6.06
N THR A 85 14.89 6.11 -6.87
CA THR A 85 15.03 6.45 -8.29
C THR A 85 13.75 6.11 -9.06
N GLU A 86 13.25 4.88 -8.91
CA GLU A 86 12.07 4.41 -9.67
C GLU A 86 10.79 5.15 -9.25
N ILE A 87 10.59 5.36 -7.94
CA ILE A 87 9.47 6.17 -7.47
C ILE A 87 9.64 7.64 -7.87
N GLY A 88 10.86 8.18 -7.82
CA GLY A 88 11.15 9.54 -8.26
C GLY A 88 10.80 9.77 -9.73
N GLU A 89 11.15 8.83 -10.61
CA GLU A 89 10.77 8.86 -12.02
C GLU A 89 9.25 8.84 -12.21
N LEU A 90 8.53 8.02 -11.45
CA LEU A 90 7.05 8.00 -11.50
C LEU A 90 6.46 9.33 -11.03
N VAL A 91 6.98 9.92 -9.95
CA VAL A 91 6.51 11.21 -9.42
C VAL A 91 6.75 12.33 -10.44
N ILE A 92 7.93 12.37 -11.04
CA ILE A 92 8.27 13.32 -12.12
C ILE A 92 7.32 13.13 -13.31
N PHE A 93 7.10 11.88 -13.74
CA PHE A 93 6.14 11.58 -14.79
C PHE A 93 4.73 12.09 -14.46
N CYS A 94 4.26 11.83 -13.24
CA CYS A 94 2.94 12.28 -12.80
C CYS A 94 2.84 13.80 -12.82
N ARG A 95 3.84 14.51 -12.31
CA ARG A 95 3.90 15.98 -12.34
C ARG A 95 3.86 16.52 -13.77
N ASP A 96 4.73 16.02 -14.65
CA ASP A 96 4.88 16.51 -16.02
C ASP A 96 3.61 16.28 -16.86
N HIS A 97 2.80 15.27 -16.49
CA HIS A 97 1.55 14.92 -17.13
C HIS A 97 0.29 15.34 -16.36
N ASN A 98 0.43 16.12 -15.27
CA ASN A 98 -0.67 16.56 -14.39
C ASN A 98 -1.55 15.39 -13.86
N ILE A 99 -0.91 14.27 -13.53
CA ILE A 99 -1.53 13.14 -12.83
C ILE A 99 -1.50 13.43 -11.34
N GLU A 100 -2.67 13.31 -10.72
CA GLU A 100 -2.86 13.53 -9.29
C GLU A 100 -2.26 12.38 -8.48
N ILE A 101 -1.54 12.72 -7.41
CA ILE A 101 -0.88 11.76 -6.52
C ILE A 101 -1.60 11.72 -5.17
N LEU A 102 -1.99 10.51 -4.76
CA LEU A 102 -2.40 10.17 -3.41
C LEU A 102 -1.26 9.39 -2.74
N ASN A 103 -0.60 10.01 -1.77
CA ASN A 103 0.28 9.31 -0.87
C ASN A 103 -0.55 8.58 0.19
N VAL A 104 -0.23 7.32 0.50
CA VAL A 104 -0.97 6.51 1.48
C VAL A 104 0.01 5.86 2.44
N GLU A 105 -0.15 6.13 3.73
CA GLU A 105 0.74 5.64 4.79
C GLU A 105 -0.01 4.74 5.77
N PHE A 106 0.65 3.67 6.21
CA PHE A 106 0.12 2.67 7.12
C PHE A 106 0.52 2.94 8.58
N ASP A 107 -0.50 3.13 9.42
CA ASP A 107 -0.42 3.58 10.82
C ASP A 107 0.19 2.53 11.77
N ILE A 108 0.15 1.23 11.41
CA ILE A 108 0.53 0.16 12.37
C ILE A 108 2.06 0.00 12.49
N TYR A 109 2.84 0.50 11.52
CA TYR A 109 4.30 0.50 11.57
C TYR A 109 4.91 1.88 11.77
N SER A 110 4.10 2.87 12.14
CA SER A 110 4.63 4.19 12.47
C SER A 110 5.38 4.13 13.80
N ASP A 111 6.66 3.77 13.74
CA ASP A 111 7.65 4.77 14.11
C ASP A 111 7.28 6.05 13.35
N HIS A 112 6.40 6.87 13.95
CA HIS A 112 5.95 8.13 13.38
C HIS A 112 7.20 8.95 13.00
N GLY A 113 7.52 9.03 11.71
CA GLY A 113 8.68 9.81 11.26
C GLY A 113 9.65 9.14 10.28
N LYS A 114 9.35 7.96 9.71
CA LYS A 114 10.02 7.59 8.45
C LYS A 114 9.43 8.40 7.32
N GLU A 115 9.94 9.62 7.16
CA GLU A 115 9.61 10.47 6.03
C GLU A 115 9.95 9.73 4.74
N ILE A 116 9.02 9.75 3.77
CA ILE A 116 9.36 9.52 2.37
C ILE A 116 10.62 10.32 2.07
N SER A 117 11.59 9.67 1.40
CA SER A 117 12.90 10.26 1.11
C SER A 117 12.74 11.72 0.66
N GLY A 118 13.54 12.63 1.24
CA GLY A 118 13.49 14.06 0.94
C GLY A 118 13.56 14.40 -0.56
N ILE A 119 14.13 13.50 -1.37
CA ILE A 119 14.21 13.59 -2.83
C ILE A 119 12.83 13.35 -3.48
N ILE A 120 12.06 12.39 -2.98
CA ILE A 120 10.71 12.10 -3.51
C ILE A 120 9.74 13.20 -3.08
N SER A 121 9.83 13.61 -1.80
CA SER A 121 8.92 14.62 -1.26
C SER A 121 9.15 16.01 -1.87
N SER A 122 10.37 16.34 -2.29
CA SER A 122 10.64 17.60 -3.02
C SER A 122 10.03 17.64 -4.43
N GLU A 123 9.77 16.48 -5.03
CA GLU A 123 9.19 16.38 -6.37
C GLU A 123 7.66 16.27 -6.36
N PHE A 124 7.06 16.08 -5.18
CA PHE A 124 5.60 16.04 -5.05
C PHE A 124 4.97 17.37 -5.48
N PRO A 125 3.89 17.34 -6.28
CA PRO A 125 3.05 18.50 -6.49
C PRO A 125 2.61 19.11 -5.15
N GLU A 126 2.55 20.44 -5.04
CA GLU A 126 2.19 21.15 -3.79
C GLU A 126 0.83 20.70 -3.19
N HIS A 127 -0.06 20.16 -4.02
CA HIS A 127 -1.40 19.71 -3.63
C HIS A 127 -1.48 18.21 -3.34
N THR A 128 -0.35 17.50 -3.32
CA THR A 128 -0.31 16.07 -3.00
C THR A 128 -0.93 15.82 -1.63
N ARG A 129 -1.90 14.91 -1.56
CA ARG A 129 -2.58 14.55 -0.31
C ARG A 129 -2.00 13.28 0.27
N THR A 130 -1.92 13.22 1.59
CA THR A 130 -1.59 11.99 2.33
C THR A 130 -2.84 11.44 3.00
N ALA A 131 -3.16 10.17 2.74
CA ALA A 131 -4.15 9.40 3.47
C ALA A 131 -3.43 8.48 4.46
N ILE A 132 -3.97 8.38 5.69
CA ILE A 132 -3.49 7.42 6.68
C ILE A 132 -4.48 6.26 6.73
N LYS A 133 -3.98 5.02 6.77
CA LYS A 133 -4.78 3.80 6.86
C LYS A 133 -4.26 2.87 7.97
N SER A 134 -5.16 2.08 8.55
CA SER A 134 -4.86 1.08 9.57
C SER A 134 -5.20 -0.35 9.13
N THR A 135 -5.49 -0.55 7.84
CA THR A 135 -5.61 -1.88 7.22
C THR A 135 -4.74 -1.92 5.95
N GLN A 136 -4.67 -3.07 5.26
CA GLN A 136 -3.74 -3.24 4.15
C GLN A 136 -4.18 -2.51 2.88
N SER A 137 -5.46 -2.57 2.52
CA SER A 137 -6.00 -1.91 1.34
C SER A 137 -6.15 -0.41 1.55
N ILE A 138 -5.76 0.40 0.56
CA ILE A 138 -6.05 1.84 0.57
C ILE A 138 -7.55 2.16 0.62
N PHE A 139 -8.41 1.23 0.20
CA PHE A 139 -9.85 1.41 0.15
C PHE A 139 -10.53 1.29 1.51
N SER A 140 -9.82 0.88 2.57
CA SER A 140 -10.37 0.97 3.92
C SER A 140 -10.40 2.40 4.45
N SER A 141 -9.71 3.33 3.78
CA SER A 141 -9.58 4.72 4.22
C SER A 141 -10.67 5.62 3.62
N PRO A 142 -11.50 6.28 4.45
CA PRO A 142 -12.46 7.29 3.98
C PRO A 142 -11.80 8.40 3.16
N GLN A 143 -10.54 8.75 3.45
CA GLN A 143 -9.77 9.77 2.75
C GLN A 143 -9.50 9.35 1.30
N THR A 144 -9.12 8.08 1.09
CA THR A 144 -8.95 7.51 -0.27
C THR A 144 -10.26 7.60 -1.05
N HIS A 145 -11.37 7.18 -0.45
CA HIS A 145 -12.69 7.26 -1.09
C HIS A 145 -13.10 8.69 -1.46
N HIS A 146 -12.84 9.65 -0.57
CA HIS A 146 -13.11 11.06 -0.84
C HIS A 146 -12.24 11.58 -1.99
N PHE A 147 -10.94 11.26 -1.99
CA PHE A 147 -10.01 11.64 -3.04
C PHE A 147 -10.42 11.06 -4.40
N LEU A 148 -10.62 9.75 -4.48
CA LEU A 148 -10.98 9.09 -5.75
C LEU A 148 -12.34 9.56 -6.27
N ARG A 149 -13.32 9.91 -5.42
CA ARG A 149 -14.57 10.54 -5.88
C ARG A 149 -14.37 11.95 -6.42
N GLN A 150 -13.51 12.75 -5.79
CA GLN A 150 -13.22 14.12 -6.22
C GLN A 150 -12.52 14.10 -7.59
N HIS A 151 -11.61 13.16 -7.81
CA HIS A 151 -10.83 13.08 -9.04
C HIS A 151 -11.48 12.19 -10.10
N ALA A 152 -12.36 11.25 -9.74
CA ALA A 152 -13.06 10.35 -10.65
C ALA A 152 -12.15 9.76 -11.75
N PRO A 153 -11.08 9.02 -11.37
CA PRO A 153 -10.16 8.45 -12.35
C PRO A 153 -10.79 7.34 -13.17
N ASP A 154 -10.32 7.19 -14.40
CA ASP A 154 -10.60 6.06 -15.28
C ASP A 154 -9.70 4.85 -14.97
N GLY A 155 -8.55 5.07 -14.33
CA GLY A 155 -7.63 4.02 -13.91
C GLY A 155 -6.68 4.51 -12.83
N ILE A 156 -6.08 3.58 -12.09
CA ILE A 156 -5.15 3.91 -11.01
C ILE A 156 -3.77 3.31 -11.28
N ILE A 157 -2.74 4.10 -11.01
CA ILE A 157 -1.36 3.63 -10.94
C ILE A 157 -1.10 3.24 -9.49
N ILE A 158 -0.65 2.01 -9.24
CA ILE A 158 -0.27 1.56 -7.90
C ILE A 158 1.24 1.34 -7.88
N ALA A 159 1.90 2.04 -6.96
CA ALA A 159 3.33 1.91 -6.68
C ALA A 159 3.55 1.99 -5.17
N GLY A 160 4.61 1.39 -4.66
CA GLY A 160 4.84 1.42 -3.22
C GLY A 160 5.53 0.20 -2.64
N GLU A 161 5.50 0.14 -1.32
CA GLU A 161 6.10 -0.91 -0.51
C GLU A 161 5.03 -1.69 0.27
N HIS A 162 5.44 -2.90 0.65
CA HIS A 162 5.24 -3.54 1.96
C HIS A 162 4.54 -4.89 1.87
N PHE A 163 5.36 -5.95 1.98
CA PHE A 163 4.99 -7.34 2.26
C PHE A 163 3.99 -8.00 1.30
N ASN A 164 3.97 -7.65 0.01
CA ASN A 164 2.99 -8.18 -0.94
C ASN A 164 1.53 -8.09 -0.45
N SER A 165 1.25 -7.32 0.59
CA SER A 165 0.01 -7.43 1.35
C SER A 165 -0.73 -6.10 1.27
N CYS A 166 -0.07 -4.95 1.48
CA CYS A 166 -0.64 -3.64 1.19
C CYS A 166 -0.95 -3.46 -0.30
N ILE A 167 0.05 -3.67 -1.17
CA ILE A 167 -0.12 -3.54 -2.63
C ILE A 167 -1.15 -4.55 -3.14
N ARG A 168 -1.06 -5.81 -2.72
CA ARG A 168 -2.01 -6.83 -3.16
C ARG A 168 -3.42 -6.58 -2.62
N ALA A 169 -3.60 -6.28 -1.33
CA ALA A 169 -4.90 -5.93 -0.79
C ALA A 169 -5.48 -4.69 -1.47
N THR A 170 -4.64 -3.72 -1.81
CA THR A 170 -5.02 -2.54 -2.58
C THR A 170 -5.44 -2.89 -4.00
N THR A 171 -4.78 -3.85 -4.65
CA THR A 171 -5.12 -4.28 -6.01
C THR A 171 -6.34 -5.21 -6.04
N VAL A 172 -6.33 -6.30 -5.27
CA VAL A 172 -7.27 -7.43 -5.37
C VAL A 172 -8.01 -7.78 -4.07
N GLY A 173 -7.80 -7.02 -3.00
CA GLY A 173 -8.44 -7.26 -1.70
C GLY A 173 -7.82 -8.39 -0.87
N ILE A 174 -8.48 -8.69 0.24
CA ILE A 174 -8.20 -9.82 1.14
C ILE A 174 -9.52 -10.54 1.37
N LYS A 175 -9.51 -11.87 1.26
CA LYS A 175 -10.70 -12.73 1.41
C LYS A 175 -10.35 -13.97 2.20
N GLU A 176 -11.35 -14.71 2.64
CA GLU A 176 -11.18 -16.03 3.27
C GLU A 176 -10.24 -16.93 2.42
N GLY A 177 -9.24 -17.51 3.07
CA GLY A 177 -8.17 -18.28 2.42
C GLY A 177 -6.88 -17.49 2.15
N ASP A 178 -6.89 -16.17 2.33
CA ASP A 178 -5.68 -15.35 2.32
C ASP A 178 -4.89 -15.50 3.63
N PRO A 179 -3.55 -15.62 3.60
CA PRO A 179 -2.73 -15.65 4.80
C PRO A 179 -2.92 -14.44 5.74
N ASN A 180 -3.37 -13.31 5.21
CA ASN A 180 -3.62 -12.08 5.96
C ASN A 180 -5.08 -11.93 6.42
N HIS A 181 -5.99 -12.78 5.96
CA HIS A 181 -7.42 -12.68 6.30
C HIS A 181 -7.66 -12.82 7.81
N ASP A 182 -6.95 -13.72 8.50
CA ASP A 182 -7.12 -13.89 9.94
C ASP A 182 -6.72 -12.63 10.74
N MET A 183 -5.86 -11.79 10.18
CA MET A 183 -5.35 -10.58 10.83
C MET A 183 -6.18 -9.34 10.50
N PHE A 184 -6.63 -9.19 9.25
CA PHE A 184 -7.29 -7.96 8.76
C PHE A 184 -8.77 -8.17 8.37
N GLY A 185 -9.21 -9.42 8.26
CA GLY A 185 -10.52 -9.78 7.74
C GLY A 185 -10.67 -9.51 6.25
N ASP A 186 -11.92 -9.44 5.80
CA ASP A 186 -12.24 -9.06 4.43
C ASP A 186 -11.85 -7.61 4.13
N GLU A 187 -11.03 -7.42 3.11
CA GLU A 187 -10.73 -6.13 2.50
C GLU A 187 -11.06 -6.15 1.00
N TYR A 188 -11.24 -4.97 0.40
CA TYR A 188 -11.56 -4.84 -1.02
C TYR A 188 -10.46 -4.07 -1.73
N GLY A 189 -10.07 -4.54 -2.90
CA GLY A 189 -9.09 -3.91 -3.77
C GLY A 189 -9.73 -3.17 -4.94
N ALA A 190 -8.87 -2.54 -5.72
CA ALA A 190 -9.19 -1.76 -6.91
C ALA A 190 -10.02 -2.55 -7.93
N LEU A 191 -9.68 -3.83 -8.13
CA LEU A 191 -10.39 -4.70 -9.06
C LEU A 191 -11.84 -4.93 -8.63
N GLU A 192 -12.12 -5.09 -7.33
CA GLU A 192 -13.49 -5.22 -6.83
C GLU A 192 -14.29 -3.90 -6.90
N TYR A 193 -13.61 -2.75 -6.93
CA TYR A 193 -14.23 -1.46 -7.25
C TYR A 193 -14.39 -1.21 -8.75
N GLY A 194 -13.81 -2.06 -9.60
CA GLY A 194 -13.86 -1.95 -11.06
C GLY A 194 -12.84 -0.99 -11.67
N PHE A 195 -11.76 -0.66 -10.96
CA PHE A 195 -10.68 0.15 -11.50
C PHE A 195 -9.70 -0.69 -12.34
N PRO A 196 -9.35 -0.24 -13.56
CA PRO A 196 -8.14 -0.66 -14.23
C PRO A 196 -6.92 -0.30 -13.38
N VAL A 197 -6.02 -1.25 -13.18
CA VAL A 197 -4.79 -1.07 -12.42
C VAL A 197 -3.58 -1.09 -13.35
N TYR A 198 -2.75 -0.06 -13.23
CA TYR A 198 -1.47 0.08 -13.90
C TYR A 198 -0.36 -0.06 -12.85
N THR A 199 0.57 -0.97 -13.07
CA THR A 199 1.72 -1.13 -12.18
C THR A 199 2.91 -1.74 -12.90
N HIS A 200 4.10 -1.56 -12.32
CA HIS A 200 5.38 -2.04 -12.83
C HIS A 200 6.16 -2.72 -11.71
N PHE A 201 6.91 -3.78 -12.03
CA PHE A 201 7.62 -4.54 -10.99
C PHE A 201 8.66 -3.67 -10.26
N GLY A 202 9.39 -2.80 -10.97
CA GLY A 202 10.34 -1.85 -10.36
C GLY A 202 9.69 -0.81 -9.45
N LEU A 203 8.37 -0.60 -9.58
CA LEU A 203 7.62 0.31 -8.71
C LEU A 203 7.09 -0.38 -7.45
N ILE A 204 7.29 -1.70 -7.32
CA ILE A 204 6.84 -2.48 -6.17
C ILE A 204 8.06 -3.09 -5.49
N ARG A 205 8.28 -2.69 -4.24
CA ARG A 205 9.31 -3.33 -3.43
C ARG A 205 8.76 -4.58 -2.75
N GLU A 206 9.21 -5.74 -3.22
CA GLU A 206 8.95 -7.03 -2.57
C GLU A 206 9.83 -7.19 -1.33
N THR A 207 9.31 -6.83 -0.16
CA THR A 207 9.89 -7.23 1.13
C THR A 207 9.24 -8.55 1.58
N GLY A 208 9.69 -9.69 1.03
CA GLY A 208 9.09 -10.99 1.31
C GLY A 208 9.92 -12.18 0.82
N SER A 209 9.57 -13.40 1.24
CA SER A 209 10.24 -14.63 0.81
C SER A 209 9.97 -14.95 -0.67
N LYS A 210 10.85 -15.74 -1.33
CA LYS A 210 10.73 -16.14 -2.76
C LYS A 210 9.34 -16.64 -3.18
N GLN A 211 8.58 -17.24 -2.27
CA GLN A 211 7.24 -17.78 -2.52
C GLN A 211 6.22 -16.68 -2.87
N CYS A 212 6.42 -15.48 -2.33
CA CYS A 212 5.56 -14.32 -2.57
C CYS A 212 5.73 -13.76 -4.00
N HIS A 213 6.90 -13.96 -4.61
CA HIS A 213 7.22 -13.55 -5.98
C HIS A 213 6.46 -14.38 -7.03
N GLU A 214 6.29 -15.68 -6.77
CA GLU A 214 5.56 -16.59 -7.67
C GLU A 214 4.05 -16.34 -7.64
N GLU A 215 3.49 -16.04 -6.46
CA GLU A 215 2.09 -15.66 -6.32
C GLU A 215 1.78 -14.34 -7.05
N TYR A 216 2.63 -13.32 -6.89
CA TYR A 216 2.47 -12.04 -7.62
C TYR A 216 2.54 -12.21 -9.14
N LYS A 217 3.45 -13.06 -9.63
CA LYS A 217 3.58 -13.39 -11.07
C LYS A 217 2.36 -14.08 -11.66
N SER A 218 1.60 -14.83 -10.85
CA SER A 218 0.44 -15.58 -11.30
C SER A 218 -0.84 -14.75 -11.47
N PHE A 219 -0.88 -13.50 -10.99
CA PHE A 219 -2.07 -12.66 -11.09
C PHE A 219 -2.30 -12.17 -12.53
N THR A 220 -3.29 -12.77 -13.19
CA THR A 220 -3.84 -12.32 -14.47
C THR A 220 -5.35 -12.15 -14.33
N ASN A 221 -5.84 -10.93 -14.53
CA ASN A 221 -7.26 -10.58 -14.59
C ASN A 221 -7.42 -9.56 -15.72
N GLU A 222 -8.54 -9.57 -16.46
CA GLU A 222 -8.80 -8.69 -17.60
C GLU A 222 -8.70 -7.19 -17.27
N ASN A 223 -8.91 -6.82 -15.99
CA ASN A 223 -8.79 -5.44 -15.50
C ASN A 223 -7.43 -5.13 -14.82
N TYR A 224 -6.53 -6.10 -14.79
CA TYR A 224 -5.21 -5.97 -14.17
C TYR A 224 -4.14 -6.00 -15.26
N HIS A 225 -3.43 -4.88 -15.43
CA HIS A 225 -2.44 -4.73 -16.47
C HIS A 225 -1.05 -4.62 -15.84
N ARG A 226 -0.36 -5.76 -15.85
CA ARG A 226 1.02 -5.87 -15.40
C ARG A 226 1.96 -5.71 -16.58
N PHE A 227 2.86 -4.73 -16.48
CA PHE A 227 3.91 -4.52 -17.47
C PHE A 227 5.17 -5.24 -17.00
N GLU A 228 5.51 -6.32 -17.70
CA GLU A 228 6.80 -7.00 -17.54
C GLU A 228 7.80 -6.26 -18.41
N ASP A 229 8.57 -5.33 -17.83
CA ASP A 229 9.79 -4.89 -18.48
C ASP A 229 10.89 -5.92 -18.14
N ASP A 230 10.88 -7.05 -18.87
CA ASP A 230 11.89 -8.10 -18.76
C ASP A 230 13.31 -7.64 -19.18
N SER A 231 13.54 -6.33 -19.36
CA SER A 231 14.85 -5.82 -19.78
C SER A 231 15.90 -5.73 -18.65
N TRP A 232 15.59 -6.08 -17.40
CA TRP A 232 16.61 -6.17 -16.32
C TRP A 232 16.30 -7.27 -15.28
N LEU A 233 16.82 -8.48 -15.55
CA LEU A 233 16.94 -9.73 -14.73
C LEU A 233 16.15 -10.87 -15.40
N MET A 234 16.75 -11.70 -16.25
CA MET A 234 17.76 -12.71 -15.86
C MET A 234 18.79 -12.93 -16.99
N ARG A 235 20.09 -12.78 -16.70
CA ARG A 235 21.10 -13.63 -17.35
C ARG A 235 21.01 -15.02 -16.71
N GLU A 236 21.21 -16.04 -17.55
CA GLU A 236 21.21 -17.49 -17.25
C GLU A 236 21.74 -17.87 -15.85
#